data_AF-X1IAU9-F1
#
_entry.id   AF-X1IAU9-F1
#
_cell.length_a   1.000
_cell.length_b   1.000
_cell.length_c   1.000
_cell.angle_alpha   90.00
_cell.angle_beta   90.00
_cell.angle_gamma   90.00
#
_symmetry.space_group_name_H-M   'P 1'
#
loop_
_entity.id
_entity.type
_entity.pdbx_description
1 polymer ?
#
loop_
_entity_poly.entity_id
_entity_poly.type
_entity_poly.pdbx_seq_one_letter_code
_entity_poly.pdbx_strand_id
1 'polypeptide(L)'
;GGKDQSIPKINPFIRYAQNAFTTDGMQGDYQLRYSTGDVLESDENMYFEFDELDALLIEGLGIKSGGAGFPAANLARCGLKIAGDYHPKGPTTRVALYPTTVGINELNFGQLFPFAPIAHPYYAAIPKLDRPLLIWNEIGMVVIRDDGVGVVAADATCVALTGIRIEMRG
;
A
#
# COMPACT_ATOMS: atom_id res chain seq x y z
N GLY A 1 -7.69 -8.44 23.77
CA GLY A 1 -9.02 -8.72 24.37
C GLY A 1 -8.88 -9.78 25.44
N GLY A 2 -9.53 -9.60 26.58
CA GLY A 2 -9.57 -10.57 27.68
C GLY A 2 -10.53 -11.74 27.41
N LYS A 3 -10.44 -12.79 28.24
CA LYS A 3 -11.17 -14.06 28.12
C LYS A 3 -12.69 -13.93 27.95
N ASP A 4 -13.30 -12.86 28.47
CA ASP A 4 -14.76 -12.66 28.52
C ASP A 4 -15.26 -11.41 27.76
N GLN A 5 -14.46 -10.86 26.83
CA GLN A 5 -14.91 -9.68 26.07
C GLN A 5 -15.90 -10.07 24.97
N SER A 6 -17.12 -9.60 25.13
CA SER A 6 -18.21 -9.78 24.16
C SER A 6 -18.19 -8.75 23.01
N ILE A 7 -17.00 -8.27 22.60
CA ILE A 7 -16.69 -7.36 21.45
C ILE A 7 -16.89 -5.85 21.80
N PRO A 8 -16.09 -4.86 21.30
CA PRO A 8 -15.19 -4.80 20.11
C PRO A 8 -13.87 -5.58 20.20
N LYS A 9 -13.45 -6.19 19.07
CA LYS A 9 -12.11 -6.78 18.90
C LYS A 9 -11.21 -5.79 18.17
N ILE A 10 -10.05 -5.53 18.74
CA ILE A 10 -9.06 -4.60 18.21
C ILE A 10 -7.78 -5.40 18.01
N ASN A 11 -7.38 -5.57 16.75
CA ASN A 11 -6.26 -6.41 16.36
C ASN A 11 -5.20 -5.58 15.62
N PRO A 12 -3.91 -5.82 15.86
CA PRO A 12 -2.88 -5.28 14.98
C PRO A 12 -3.10 -5.84 13.58
N PHE A 13 -2.89 -4.98 12.58
CA PHE A 13 -2.99 -5.31 11.17
C PHE A 13 -1.64 -5.10 10.52
N ILE A 14 -1.17 -6.13 9.81
CA ILE A 14 -0.06 -6.02 8.88
C ILE A 14 -0.41 -6.84 7.64
N ARG A 15 -0.19 -6.27 6.47
CA ARG A 15 -0.39 -6.94 5.19
C ARG A 15 0.69 -6.50 4.22
N TYR A 16 1.15 -7.42 3.38
CA TYR A 16 1.99 -7.14 2.24
C TYR A 16 1.33 -7.65 0.97
N ALA A 17 1.69 -7.08 -0.16
CA ALA A 17 1.17 -7.48 -1.46
C ALA A 17 2.21 -7.22 -2.54
N GLN A 18 2.41 -8.20 -3.40
CA GLN A 18 3.22 -8.08 -4.61
C GLN A 18 2.32 -8.01 -5.84
N ASN A 19 2.72 -7.21 -6.84
CA ASN A 19 1.96 -7.11 -8.07
C ASN A 19 2.11 -8.39 -8.91
N ALA A 20 1.02 -9.13 -9.13
CA ALA A 20 1.07 -10.37 -9.90
C ALA A 20 1.18 -10.13 -11.42
N PHE A 21 0.67 -8.99 -11.90
CA PHE A 21 0.69 -8.65 -13.31
C PHE A 21 1.49 -7.39 -13.59
N THR A 22 1.87 -7.26 -14.85
CA THR A 22 2.51 -6.05 -15.37
C THR A 22 1.48 -4.92 -15.41
N THR A 23 1.87 -3.72 -14.99
CA THR A 23 1.01 -2.54 -15.07
C THR A 23 0.79 -2.12 -16.53
N ASP A 24 -0.15 -1.20 -16.76
CA ASP A 24 -0.46 -0.71 -18.11
C ASP A 24 0.62 0.26 -18.65
N GLY A 25 1.58 0.68 -17.82
CA GLY A 25 2.61 1.65 -18.18
C GLY A 25 2.05 3.05 -18.36
N MET A 26 0.79 3.26 -17.98
CA MET A 26 0.08 4.52 -18.01
C MET A 26 -0.12 5.01 -16.59
N GLN A 27 -0.57 6.25 -16.44
CA GLN A 27 -0.78 6.84 -15.11
C GLN A 27 -2.14 6.43 -14.49
N GLY A 28 -2.67 5.25 -14.89
CA GLY A 28 -3.87 4.65 -14.33
C GLY A 28 -3.62 4.06 -12.94
N ASP A 29 -4.71 3.82 -12.20
CA ASP A 29 -4.62 3.17 -10.89
C ASP A 29 -4.45 1.66 -11.08
N TYR A 30 -3.29 1.10 -10.75
CA TYR A 30 -3.15 -0.36 -10.55
C TYR A 30 -3.56 -0.69 -9.11
N GLN A 31 -4.53 -1.59 -8.96
CA GLN A 31 -5.11 -1.97 -7.68
C GLN A 31 -4.54 -3.33 -7.27
N LEU A 32 -3.95 -3.42 -6.08
CA LEU A 32 -3.47 -4.70 -5.54
C LEU A 32 -4.67 -5.51 -5.02
N ARG A 33 -5.45 -6.08 -5.95
CA ARG A 33 -6.76 -6.68 -5.69
C ARG A 33 -6.81 -8.14 -6.13
N TYR A 34 -7.24 -9.01 -5.22
CA TYR A 34 -7.25 -10.45 -5.45
C TYR A 34 -8.30 -10.87 -6.48
N SER A 35 -9.50 -10.28 -6.44
CA SER A 35 -10.59 -10.66 -7.35
C SER A 35 -10.35 -10.29 -8.82
N THR A 36 -9.39 -9.40 -9.11
CA THR A 36 -8.95 -9.06 -10.48
C THR A 36 -7.70 -9.86 -10.89
N GLY A 37 -7.09 -10.60 -9.95
CA GLY A 37 -5.85 -11.35 -10.17
C GLY A 37 -4.58 -10.50 -10.05
N ASP A 38 -4.69 -9.23 -9.66
CA ASP A 38 -3.55 -8.30 -9.58
C ASP A 38 -2.59 -8.59 -8.41
N VAL A 39 -2.98 -9.52 -7.53
CA VAL A 39 -2.17 -10.17 -6.48
C VAL A 39 -2.47 -11.68 -6.51
N LEU A 40 -1.52 -12.50 -6.04
CA LEU A 40 -1.62 -13.96 -6.18
C LEU A 40 -2.46 -14.60 -5.09
N GLU A 41 -2.40 -14.06 -3.88
CA GLU A 41 -3.07 -14.65 -2.72
C GLU A 41 -4.14 -13.70 -2.15
N SER A 42 -5.19 -14.28 -1.57
CA SER A 42 -6.24 -13.49 -0.91
C SER A 42 -5.72 -12.68 0.28
N ASP A 43 -4.65 -13.16 0.92
CA ASP A 43 -4.01 -12.50 2.05
C ASP A 43 -3.22 -11.26 1.62
N GLU A 44 -2.92 -11.13 0.32
CA GLU A 44 -2.31 -9.96 -0.31
C GLU A 44 -3.36 -8.94 -0.79
N ASN A 45 -4.65 -9.20 -0.63
CA ASN A 45 -5.69 -8.30 -1.11
C ASN A 45 -5.64 -6.95 -0.36
N MET A 46 -5.28 -5.88 -1.06
CA MET A 46 -5.24 -4.51 -0.53
C MET A 46 -6.48 -3.70 -0.94
N TYR A 47 -7.57 -4.40 -1.25
CA TYR A 47 -8.89 -3.83 -1.49
C TYR A 47 -9.80 -4.16 -0.29
N PHE A 48 -10.28 -3.13 0.38
CA PHE A 48 -11.08 -3.21 1.60
C PHE A 48 -12.47 -2.66 1.31
N GLU A 49 -13.47 -3.53 1.38
CA GLU A 49 -14.88 -3.16 1.28
C GLU A 49 -15.49 -3.41 2.66
N PHE A 50 -15.52 -2.36 3.47
CA PHE A 50 -16.05 -2.44 4.82
C PHE A 50 -17.43 -1.82 4.90
N ASP A 51 -18.29 -2.51 5.63
CA ASP A 51 -19.59 -2.01 6.05
C ASP A 51 -19.44 -1.28 7.41
N GLU A 52 -20.55 -1.16 8.13
CA GLU A 52 -20.58 -0.53 9.45
C GLU A 52 -19.89 -1.37 10.55
N LEU A 53 -19.58 -2.65 10.29
CA LEU A 53 -19.08 -3.62 11.27
C LEU A 53 -17.56 -3.77 11.27
N ASP A 54 -16.88 -3.43 10.18
CA ASP A 54 -15.44 -3.48 10.07
C ASP A 54 -14.84 -2.08 9.89
N ALA A 55 -13.70 -1.84 10.53
CA ALA A 55 -12.90 -0.65 10.25
C ALA A 55 -11.40 -0.97 10.25
N LEU A 56 -10.65 -0.25 9.43
CA LEU A 56 -9.19 -0.27 9.43
C LEU A 56 -8.66 1.14 9.62
N LEU A 57 -7.92 1.33 10.71
CA LEU A 57 -7.09 2.49 10.92
C LEU A 57 -5.70 2.20 10.37
N ILE A 58 -5.36 2.77 9.22
CA ILE A 58 -4.05 2.62 8.60
C ILE A 58 -3.09 3.61 9.24
N GLU A 59 -2.00 3.09 9.79
CA GLU A 59 -0.96 3.87 10.48
C GLU A 59 0.33 3.97 9.68
N GLY A 60 0.56 3.05 8.76
CA GLY A 60 1.78 3.02 7.95
C GLY A 60 1.54 2.42 6.57
N LEU A 61 2.32 2.93 5.61
CA LEU A 61 2.33 2.50 4.23
C LEU A 61 3.78 2.51 3.76
N GLY A 62 4.20 1.42 3.12
CA GLY A 62 5.49 1.33 2.48
C GLY A 62 5.38 0.72 1.10
N ILE A 63 6.19 1.17 0.15
CA ILE A 63 6.34 0.52 -1.16
C ILE A 63 7.82 0.36 -1.48
N LYS A 64 8.18 -0.84 -1.94
CA LYS A 64 9.53 -1.19 -2.33
C LYS A 64 9.65 -1.16 -3.84
N SER A 65 10.53 -0.28 -4.32
CA SER A 65 10.88 -0.11 -5.74
C SER A 65 12.40 0.02 -5.90
N GLY A 66 12.91 -0.33 -7.08
CA GLY A 66 14.33 -0.22 -7.44
C GLY A 66 15.32 -1.04 -6.61
N GLY A 67 14.86 -2.00 -5.80
CA GLY A 67 15.67 -2.82 -4.89
C GLY A 67 16.00 -4.21 -5.43
N ALA A 68 16.96 -4.91 -4.81
CA ALA A 68 17.15 -6.33 -5.06
C ALA A 68 15.86 -7.09 -4.68
N GLY A 69 15.32 -7.87 -5.61
CA GLY A 69 14.02 -8.55 -5.48
C GLY A 69 12.81 -7.72 -5.91
N PHE A 70 12.92 -6.39 -5.98
CA PHE A 70 11.83 -5.49 -6.40
C PHE A 70 12.37 -4.37 -7.32
N PRO A 71 12.75 -4.70 -8.57
CA PRO A 71 13.48 -3.81 -9.47
C PRO A 71 12.62 -2.72 -10.13
N ALA A 72 11.36 -2.51 -9.73
CA ALA A 72 10.48 -1.54 -10.38
C ALA A 72 11.12 -0.15 -10.51
N ALA A 73 11.24 0.34 -11.75
CA ALA A 73 11.85 1.63 -12.08
C ALA A 73 10.83 2.70 -12.51
N ASN A 74 9.72 2.28 -13.10
CA ASN A 74 8.72 3.19 -13.72
C ASN A 74 7.56 3.55 -12.77
N LEU A 75 7.76 3.45 -11.46
CA LEU A 75 6.76 3.87 -10.47
C LEU A 75 6.80 5.37 -10.29
N ALA A 76 5.66 6.03 -10.41
CA ALA A 76 5.54 7.44 -10.04
C ALA A 76 5.02 7.61 -8.63
N ARG A 77 3.95 6.89 -8.28
CA ARG A 77 3.20 7.16 -7.05
C ARG A 77 2.59 5.93 -6.40
N CYS A 78 2.41 6.00 -5.08
CA CYS A 78 1.66 5.04 -4.28
C CYS A 78 0.89 5.76 -3.18
N GLY A 79 -0.28 5.24 -2.83
CA GLY A 79 -1.04 5.74 -1.70
C GLY A 79 -2.36 5.00 -1.56
N LEU A 80 -3.32 5.65 -0.92
CA LEU A 80 -4.64 5.09 -0.66
C LEU A 80 -5.69 5.84 -1.47
N LYS A 81 -6.68 5.11 -1.95
CA LYS A 81 -7.92 5.66 -2.48
C LYS A 81 -9.06 5.22 -1.56
N ILE A 82 -9.67 6.16 -0.85
CA ILE A 82 -10.70 5.91 0.17
C ILE A 82 -11.94 6.72 -0.22
N ALA A 83 -13.10 6.08 -0.28
CA ALA A 83 -14.35 6.72 -0.72
C ALA A 83 -14.21 7.45 -2.09
N GLY A 84 -13.35 6.93 -2.97
CA GLY A 84 -13.04 7.53 -4.28
C GLY A 84 -11.98 8.64 -4.27
N ASP A 85 -11.59 9.16 -3.10
CA ASP A 85 -10.58 10.22 -2.94
C ASP A 85 -9.18 9.67 -2.73
N TYR A 86 -8.16 10.34 -3.28
CA TYR A 86 -6.76 9.97 -3.10
C TYR A 86 -6.13 10.55 -1.84
N HIS A 87 -5.29 9.77 -1.18
CA HIS A 87 -4.58 10.12 0.05
C HIS A 87 -3.07 9.85 -0.09
N PRO A 88 -2.21 10.88 0.08
CA PRO A 88 -2.56 12.29 0.28
C PRO A 88 -3.25 12.91 -0.94
N LYS A 89 -4.09 13.92 -0.69
CA LYS A 89 -4.70 14.72 -1.75
C LYS A 89 -3.63 15.59 -2.41
N GLY A 90 -3.70 15.74 -3.72
CA GLY A 90 -2.85 16.64 -4.50
C GLY A 90 -3.66 17.74 -5.18
N PRO A 91 -2.99 18.76 -5.75
CA PRO A 91 -3.64 19.80 -6.55
C PRO A 91 -4.50 19.27 -7.71
N THR A 92 -4.15 18.09 -8.23
CA THR A 92 -4.95 17.33 -9.19
C THR A 92 -4.89 15.85 -8.83
N THR A 93 -5.80 15.04 -9.38
CA THR A 93 -5.76 13.58 -9.21
C THR A 93 -4.44 13.00 -9.69
N ARG A 94 -3.85 13.52 -10.78
CA ARG A 94 -2.55 13.10 -11.33
C ARG A 94 -1.39 13.31 -10.36
N VAL A 95 -1.46 14.36 -9.54
CA VAL A 95 -0.42 14.69 -8.56
C VAL A 95 -0.82 14.43 -7.10
N ALA A 96 -1.89 13.67 -6.86
CA ALA A 96 -2.20 13.08 -5.57
C ALA A 96 -1.30 11.86 -5.30
N LEU A 97 -1.35 11.29 -4.09
CA LEU A 97 -0.52 10.16 -3.63
C LEU A 97 0.96 10.54 -3.38
N TYR A 98 1.67 9.71 -2.62
CA TYR A 98 3.08 9.91 -2.32
C TYR A 98 3.96 9.67 -3.56
N PRO A 99 5.04 10.44 -3.76
CA PRO A 99 6.01 10.18 -4.81
C PRO A 99 6.83 8.92 -4.50
N THR A 100 6.96 8.04 -5.48
CA THR A 100 7.63 6.73 -5.32
C THR A 100 8.64 6.42 -6.42
N THR A 101 8.94 7.42 -7.24
CA THR A 101 10.03 7.37 -8.21
C THR A 101 11.34 6.99 -7.54
N VAL A 102 12.13 6.18 -8.24
CA VAL A 102 13.42 5.69 -7.75
C VAL A 102 14.29 6.87 -7.31
N GLY A 103 14.84 6.79 -6.09
CA GLY A 103 15.65 7.84 -5.48
C GLY A 103 14.87 8.97 -4.79
N ILE A 104 13.53 8.98 -4.86
CA ILE A 104 12.66 9.95 -4.16
C ILE A 104 11.57 9.25 -3.33
N ASN A 105 11.51 7.92 -3.34
CA ASN A 105 10.52 7.13 -2.62
C ASN A 105 10.59 7.30 -1.08
N GLU A 106 9.76 8.21 -0.56
CA GLU A 106 9.58 8.48 0.89
C GLU A 106 8.95 7.30 1.63
N LEU A 107 8.27 6.42 0.89
CA LEU A 107 7.62 5.22 1.41
C LEU A 107 8.54 3.98 1.35
N ASN A 108 9.83 4.15 1.06
CA ASN A 108 10.74 3.02 0.95
C ASN A 108 10.90 2.28 2.30
N PHE A 109 10.68 0.97 2.29
CA PHE A 109 10.84 0.10 3.46
C PHE A 109 11.72 -1.11 3.13
N GLY A 110 12.11 -1.87 4.15
CA GLY A 110 13.03 -2.98 3.98
C GLY A 110 14.43 -2.49 3.64
N GLN A 111 15.15 -3.18 2.75
CA GLN A 111 16.51 -2.80 2.38
C GLN A 111 16.56 -1.37 1.82
N LEU A 112 17.49 -0.52 2.27
CA LEU A 112 17.54 0.89 1.89
C LEU A 112 18.08 1.20 0.49
N PHE A 113 18.52 0.20 -0.29
CA PHE A 113 18.94 0.46 -1.68
C PHE A 113 17.79 1.08 -2.50
N PRO A 114 18.03 2.12 -3.33
CA PRO A 114 19.33 2.72 -3.68
C PRO A 114 19.84 3.83 -2.76
N PHE A 115 19.10 4.20 -1.71
CA PHE A 115 19.49 5.28 -0.77
C PHE A 115 20.69 4.92 0.11
N ALA A 116 21.01 3.62 0.25
CA ALA A 116 22.21 3.13 0.90
C ALA A 116 22.86 1.99 0.10
N PRO A 117 24.19 1.78 0.22
CA PRO A 117 24.90 0.72 -0.50
C PRO A 117 24.39 -0.68 -0.16
N ILE A 118 24.22 -1.53 -1.18
CA ILE A 118 23.76 -2.92 -1.00
C ILE A 118 24.71 -3.79 -0.15
N ALA A 119 26.00 -3.45 -0.14
CA ALA A 119 27.02 -4.16 0.62
C ALA A 119 26.86 -4.03 2.14
N HIS A 120 26.04 -3.07 2.60
CA HIS A 120 25.76 -2.88 4.02
C HIS A 120 24.26 -3.13 4.30
N PRO A 121 23.92 -3.90 5.33
CA PRO A 121 22.54 -4.29 5.64
C PRO A 121 21.78 -3.15 6.35
N TYR A 122 21.48 -2.07 5.63
CA TYR A 122 20.61 -1.02 6.14
C TYR A 122 19.16 -1.31 5.82
N TYR A 123 18.31 -1.31 6.85
CA TYR A 123 16.89 -1.58 6.73
C TYR A 123 16.07 -0.45 7.34
N ALA A 124 14.98 -0.08 6.66
CA ALA A 124 13.95 0.80 7.18
C ALA A 124 12.70 -0.01 7.55
N ALA A 125 12.06 0.38 8.64
CA ALA A 125 10.71 -0.08 8.96
C ALA A 125 9.71 0.49 7.94
N ILE A 126 8.49 -0.06 7.93
CA ILE A 126 7.38 0.52 7.16
C ILE A 126 7.14 1.96 7.67
N PRO A 127 7.21 2.98 6.80
CA PRO A 127 7.01 4.37 7.20
C PRO A 127 5.63 4.58 7.82
N LYS A 128 5.60 5.32 8.93
CA LYS A 128 4.36 5.78 9.53
C LYS A 128 3.81 6.95 8.73
N LEU A 129 2.50 6.97 8.55
CA LEU A 129 1.80 8.12 7.99
C LEU A 129 1.81 9.26 9.02
N ASP A 130 1.95 10.50 8.56
CA ASP A 130 1.85 11.68 9.43
C ASP A 130 0.52 11.75 10.18
N ARG A 131 -0.53 11.23 9.54
CA ARG A 131 -1.87 11.10 10.09
C ARG A 131 -2.43 9.74 9.71
N PRO A 132 -2.91 8.94 10.68
CA PRO A 132 -3.61 7.71 10.38
C PRO A 132 -4.84 7.96 9.50
N LEU A 133 -5.16 7.01 8.62
CA LEU A 133 -6.30 7.07 7.72
C LEU A 133 -7.32 5.99 8.10
N LEU A 134 -8.59 6.36 8.18
CA LEU A 134 -9.67 5.45 8.54
C LEU A 134 -10.43 5.00 7.30
N ILE A 135 -10.62 3.68 7.16
CA ILE A 135 -11.60 3.08 6.26
C ILE A 135 -12.70 2.48 7.15
N TRP A 136 -13.92 2.98 7.01
CA TRP A 136 -15.10 2.52 7.74
C TRP A 136 -16.36 2.89 6.95
N ASN A 137 -17.29 1.93 6.80
CA ASN A 137 -18.51 2.09 5.99
C ASN A 137 -18.25 2.65 4.58
N GLU A 138 -17.10 2.27 4.00
CA GLU A 138 -16.57 2.82 2.76
C GLU A 138 -15.62 1.82 2.11
N ILE A 139 -15.34 2.02 0.82
CA ILE A 139 -14.32 1.27 0.10
C ILE A 139 -12.98 2.01 0.21
N GLY A 140 -11.95 1.27 0.61
CA GLY A 140 -10.56 1.74 0.60
C GLY A 140 -9.67 0.77 -0.17
N MET A 141 -8.69 1.29 -0.90
CA MET A 141 -7.75 0.46 -1.65
C MET A 141 -6.36 1.10 -1.71
N VAL A 142 -5.32 0.27 -1.74
CA VAL A 142 -3.98 0.71 -2.11
C VAL A 142 -3.89 0.79 -3.63
N VAL A 143 -3.33 1.89 -4.12
CA VAL A 143 -3.09 2.11 -5.55
C VAL A 143 -1.64 2.43 -5.81
N ILE A 144 -1.11 1.87 -6.89
CA ILE A 144 0.18 2.26 -7.47
C ILE A 144 -0.05 2.85 -8.86
N ARG A 145 0.83 3.75 -9.29
CA ARG A 145 0.79 4.35 -10.62
C ARG A 145 2.15 4.36 -11.28
N ASP A 146 2.14 4.10 -12.57
CA ASP A 146 3.33 4.29 -13.40
C ASP A 146 3.62 5.77 -13.65
N ASP A 147 4.83 6.05 -14.09
CA ASP A 147 5.28 7.37 -14.52
C ASP A 147 4.84 7.75 -15.94
N GLY A 148 4.29 6.81 -16.70
CA GLY A 148 3.90 7.01 -18.10
C GLY A 148 5.06 6.85 -19.09
N VAL A 149 6.24 6.40 -18.63
CA VAL A 149 7.42 6.12 -19.46
C VAL A 149 7.51 4.63 -19.80
N GLY A 150 7.09 3.76 -18.88
CA GLY A 150 7.05 2.33 -19.11
C GLY A 150 6.28 1.58 -18.04
N VAL A 151 6.18 0.27 -18.23
CA VAL A 151 5.47 -0.63 -17.32
C VAL A 151 6.31 -0.95 -16.07
N VAL A 152 5.64 -1.30 -14.99
CA VAL A 152 6.20 -2.04 -13.87
C VAL A 152 5.90 -3.51 -14.11
N ALA A 153 6.95 -4.31 -14.30
CA ALA A 153 6.82 -5.74 -14.55
C ALA A 153 6.12 -6.47 -13.39
N ALA A 154 5.54 -7.64 -13.68
CA ALA A 154 5.08 -8.55 -12.64
C ALA A 154 6.20 -8.83 -11.62
N ASP A 155 5.81 -8.99 -10.36
CA ASP A 155 6.68 -9.25 -9.22
C ASP A 155 7.75 -8.17 -8.96
N ALA A 156 7.65 -7.00 -9.60
CA ALA A 156 8.70 -5.99 -9.53
C ALA A 156 8.56 -5.01 -8.37
N THR A 157 7.41 -4.97 -7.68
CA THR A 157 7.18 -4.09 -6.53
C THR A 157 6.40 -4.82 -5.43
N CYS A 158 6.64 -4.40 -4.18
CA CYS A 158 5.88 -4.87 -3.03
C CYS A 158 5.39 -3.69 -2.20
N VAL A 159 4.13 -3.75 -1.78
CA VAL A 159 3.53 -2.76 -0.87
C VAL A 159 3.27 -3.42 0.47
N ALA A 160 3.46 -2.67 1.55
CA ALA A 160 3.14 -3.10 2.90
C ALA A 160 2.27 -2.06 3.61
N LEU A 161 1.28 -2.53 4.35
CA LEU A 161 0.40 -1.74 5.20
C LEU A 161 0.54 -2.20 6.66
N THR A 162 0.52 -1.23 7.57
CA THR A 162 0.38 -1.47 9.01
C THR A 162 -0.77 -0.65 9.56
N GLY A 163 -1.48 -1.19 10.54
CA GLY A 163 -2.56 -0.47 11.17
C GLY A 163 -3.24 -1.26 12.27
N ILE A 164 -4.48 -0.89 12.55
CA ILE A 164 -5.34 -1.50 13.55
C ILE A 164 -6.66 -1.86 12.89
N ARG A 165 -7.01 -3.15 12.90
CA ARG A 165 -8.32 -3.62 12.47
C ARG A 165 -9.25 -3.65 13.68
N ILE A 166 -10.45 -3.10 13.47
CA ILE A 166 -11.50 -3.03 14.48
C ILE A 166 -12.69 -3.81 13.92
N GLU A 167 -13.10 -4.86 14.63
CA GLU A 167 -14.32 -5.61 14.36
C GLU A 167 -15.36 -5.20 15.41
N MET A 168 -16.40 -4.51 14.96
CA MET A 168 -17.55 -4.08 15.74
C MET A 168 -18.63 -5.17 15.77
N ARG A 169 -19.57 -5.09 16.71
CA ARG A 169 -20.70 -6.04 16.75
C ARG A 169 -21.67 -5.78 15.61
N GLY A 170 -21.99 -6.84 14.87
CA GLY A 170 -23.37 -7.09 14.43
C GLY A 170 -24.17 -7.73 15.54
#